data_AF-A0A967HSL6-F1
#
_entry.id   AF-A0A967HSL6-F1
#
_cell.length_a   1.000
_cell.length_b   1.000
_cell.length_c   1.000
_cell.angle_alpha   90.00
_cell.angle_beta   90.00
_cell.angle_gamma   90.00
#
_symmetry.space_group_name_H-M   'P 1'
#
loop_
_entity.id
_entity.type
_entity.pdbx_description
1 polymer ?
#
loop_
_entity_poly.entity_id
_entity_poly.type
_entity_poly.pdbx_seq_one_letter_code
_entity_poly.pdbx_strand_id
1 'polypeptide(L)'
;HLERFNPAVMALKGVLKNPQFIESHRLAPFKTRGTDVNVVLDLMIHDIDILLSMVPHPMKAINSVGVPVLSEEVDIANARLQFENGCVANVTASRASRETMRKMRIFQQDAYISIDFQSREIAIYKKKKGLTL
;
A
#
# COMPACT_ATOMS: atom_id res chain seq x y z
N HIS A 1 0.37 13.23 5.01
CA HIS A 1 -0.10 12.55 6.24
C HIS A 1 1.07 12.23 7.18
N LEU A 2 0.80 12.01 8.47
CA LEU A 2 1.82 11.66 9.51
C LEU A 2 2.62 10.39 9.16
N GLU A 3 2.07 9.46 8.39
CA GLU A 3 2.73 8.20 8.05
C GLU A 3 3.93 8.36 7.12
N ARG A 4 4.09 9.51 6.44
CA ARG A 4 5.32 9.81 5.69
C ARG A 4 6.56 9.91 6.58
N PHE A 5 6.36 10.20 7.87
CA PHE A 5 7.41 10.24 8.90
C PHE A 5 7.55 8.91 9.64
N ASN A 6 6.86 7.85 9.19
CA ASN A 6 7.07 6.53 9.75
C ASN A 6 8.54 6.13 9.54
N PRO A 7 9.27 5.71 10.59
CA PRO A 7 10.67 5.32 10.48
C PRO A 7 10.94 4.27 9.39
N ALA A 8 10.00 3.35 9.15
CA ALA A 8 10.12 2.35 8.11
C ALA A 8 10.04 2.96 6.70
N VAL A 9 9.25 4.02 6.50
CA VAL A 9 9.21 4.77 5.24
C VAL A 9 10.47 5.60 5.07
N MET A 10 10.96 6.23 6.14
CA MET A 10 12.23 6.98 6.11
C MET A 10 13.42 6.07 5.79
N ALA A 11 13.41 4.82 6.28
CA ALA A 11 14.43 3.81 6.01
C ALA A 11 14.52 3.38 4.53
N LEU A 12 13.51 3.71 3.71
CA LEU A 12 13.56 3.47 2.26
C LEU A 12 14.52 4.41 1.54
N LYS A 13 14.90 5.53 2.16
CA LYS A 13 15.79 6.52 1.55
C LYS A 13 17.13 5.87 1.21
N GLY A 14 17.50 5.87 -0.07
CA GLY A 14 18.72 5.25 -0.59
C GLY A 14 18.60 3.74 -0.91
N VAL A 15 17.48 3.10 -0.56
CA VAL A 15 17.17 1.70 -0.93
C VAL A 15 16.19 1.66 -2.11
N LEU A 16 15.11 2.44 -2.00
CA LEU A 16 14.10 2.57 -3.04
C LEU A 16 14.68 3.36 -4.22
N LYS A 17 14.64 2.79 -5.42
CA LYS A 17 15.19 3.40 -6.64
C LYS A 17 14.13 3.59 -7.71
N ASN A 18 13.64 2.48 -8.27
CA ASN A 18 12.61 2.48 -9.29
C ASN A 18 11.62 1.34 -8.97
N PRO A 19 10.61 1.57 -8.13
CA PRO A 19 9.59 0.57 -7.85
C PRO A 19 8.85 0.21 -9.14
N GLN A 20 8.74 -1.08 -9.44
CA GLN A 20 8.01 -1.59 -10.60
C GLN A 20 6.61 -2.05 -10.20
N PHE A 21 6.49 -2.67 -9.02
CA PHE A 21 5.21 -3.09 -8.47
C PHE A 21 5.13 -2.79 -6.98
N ILE A 22 3.99 -2.28 -6.53
CA ILE A 22 3.71 -2.00 -5.12
C ILE A 22 2.39 -2.70 -4.76
N GLU A 23 2.35 -3.33 -3.60
CA GLU A 23 1.13 -3.93 -3.06
C GLU A 23 0.93 -3.47 -1.62
N SER A 24 -0.19 -2.82 -1.35
CA SER A 24 -0.52 -2.31 -0.02
C SER A 24 -1.82 -2.92 0.50
N HIS A 25 -1.80 -3.31 1.76
CA HIS A 25 -2.94 -3.87 2.48
C HIS A 25 -3.13 -3.11 3.80
N ARG A 26 -4.31 -2.51 3.96
CA ARG A 26 -4.78 -1.91 5.21
C ARG A 26 -6.10 -2.53 5.60
N LEU A 27 -6.00 -3.56 6.43
CA LEU A 27 -7.11 -4.41 6.84
C LEU A 27 -7.39 -4.22 8.33
N ALA A 28 -8.66 -4.17 8.69
CA ALA A 28 -9.13 -4.07 10.05
C ALA A 28 -10.41 -4.90 10.27
N PRO A 29 -10.62 -5.40 11.50
CA PRO A 29 -11.92 -5.90 11.93
C PRO A 29 -13.00 -4.85 11.90
N PHE A 30 -14.22 -5.31 11.66
CA PHE A 30 -15.39 -4.46 11.66
C PHE A 30 -15.67 -3.93 13.05
N LYS A 31 -15.92 -2.62 13.14
CA LYS A 31 -16.33 -1.93 14.36
C LYS A 31 -17.62 -1.17 14.05
N THR A 32 -18.55 -1.18 14.99
CA THR A 32 -19.86 -0.50 14.86
C THR A 32 -19.76 1.03 14.88
N ARG A 33 -18.58 1.59 15.17
CA ARG A 33 -18.30 3.04 15.10
C ARG A 33 -17.51 3.35 13.84
N GLY A 34 -17.85 4.47 13.19
CA GLY A 34 -17.19 4.91 11.95
C GLY A 34 -17.66 4.17 10.70
N THR A 35 -18.87 3.61 10.71
CA THR A 35 -19.47 2.92 9.56
C THR A 35 -20.01 3.88 8.49
N ASP A 36 -20.16 5.16 8.85
CA ASP A 36 -20.68 6.28 8.07
C ASP A 36 -19.65 6.91 7.12
N VAL A 37 -18.39 6.47 7.16
CA VAL A 37 -17.33 6.93 6.26
C VAL A 37 -16.82 5.77 5.41
N ASN A 38 -16.70 5.99 4.09
CA ASN A 38 -16.17 5.00 3.16
C ASN A 38 -14.69 4.68 3.44
N VAL A 39 -14.31 3.40 3.40
CA VAL A 39 -12.92 2.94 3.67
C VAL A 39 -11.86 3.56 2.77
N VAL A 40 -12.22 4.09 1.60
CA VAL A 40 -11.26 4.79 0.75
C VAL A 40 -10.75 6.06 1.44
N LEU A 41 -11.65 6.86 2.02
CA LEU A 41 -11.30 8.13 2.66
C LEU A 41 -10.77 7.94 4.08
N ASP A 42 -11.23 6.91 4.78
CA ASP A 42 -10.79 6.62 6.15
C ASP A 42 -9.48 5.82 6.21
N LEU A 43 -9.30 4.86 5.31
CA LEU A 43 -8.18 3.91 5.36
C LEU A 43 -7.24 4.08 4.15
N MET A 44 -7.76 3.94 2.93
CA MET A 44 -6.93 3.85 1.72
C MET A 44 -6.11 5.11 1.43
N ILE A 45 -6.64 6.30 1.77
CA ILE A 45 -5.99 7.59 1.50
C ILE A 45 -4.57 7.67 2.07
N HIS A 46 -4.35 7.03 3.20
CA HIS A 46 -3.06 6.96 3.88
C HIS A 46 -2.01 6.23 3.04
N ASP A 47 -2.40 5.09 2.47
CA ASP A 47 -1.50 4.29 1.63
C ASP A 47 -1.27 4.95 0.28
N ILE A 48 -2.30 5.61 -0.29
CA ILE A 48 -2.16 6.43 -1.51
C ILE A 48 -1.18 7.58 -1.27
N ASP A 49 -1.28 8.29 -0.15
CA ASP A 49 -0.40 9.40 0.21
C ASP A 49 1.08 8.97 0.27
N ILE A 50 1.33 7.83 0.93
CA ILE A 50 2.67 7.23 0.99
C ILE A 50 3.13 6.83 -0.41
N LEU A 51 2.28 6.19 -1.19
CA LEU A 51 2.62 5.66 -2.50
C LEU A 51 2.96 6.77 -3.51
N LEU A 52 2.19 7.85 -3.52
CA LEU A 52 2.48 9.03 -4.34
C LEU A 52 3.79 9.70 -3.95
N SER A 53 4.24 9.57 -2.69
CA SER A 53 5.57 10.03 -2.29
C SER A 53 6.71 9.11 -2.76
N MET A 54 6.42 7.83 -3.02
CA MET A 54 7.40 6.83 -3.47
C MET A 54 7.55 6.77 -4.99
N VAL A 55 6.49 7.14 -5.72
CA VAL A 55 6.44 7.10 -7.18
C VAL A 55 6.21 8.52 -7.71
N PRO A 56 7.28 9.31 -7.94
CA PRO A 56 7.17 10.72 -8.36
C PRO A 56 6.88 10.83 -9.87
N HIS A 57 5.87 10.10 -10.34
CA HIS A 57 5.43 10.11 -11.74
C HIS A 57 3.92 10.35 -11.81
N PRO A 58 3.42 10.93 -12.91
CA PRO A 58 1.99 11.09 -13.10
C PRO A 58 1.28 9.73 -13.17
N MET A 59 0.00 9.76 -12.79
CA MET A 59 -0.86 8.60 -12.86
C MET A 59 -1.40 8.46 -14.28
N LYS A 60 -1.20 7.28 -14.86
CA LYS A 60 -1.62 6.92 -16.22
C LYS A 60 -3.04 6.36 -16.26
N ALA A 61 -3.41 5.51 -15.30
CA ALA A 61 -4.74 4.90 -15.25
C ALA A 61 -5.08 4.42 -13.83
N ILE A 62 -6.38 4.40 -13.53
CA ILE A 62 -6.94 3.77 -12.33
C ILE A 62 -7.97 2.73 -12.76
N ASN A 63 -7.93 1.56 -12.15
CA ASN A 63 -9.05 0.63 -12.11
C ASN A 63 -9.36 0.32 -10.65
N SER A 64 -10.61 0.41 -10.23
CA SER A 64 -10.98 0.23 -8.82
C SER A 64 -12.31 -0.46 -8.66
N VAL A 65 -12.45 -1.17 -7.53
CA VAL A 65 -13.70 -1.78 -7.08
C VAL A 65 -13.92 -1.44 -5.61
N GLY A 66 -15.16 -1.21 -5.23
CA GLY A 66 -15.60 -1.05 -3.85
C GLY A 66 -16.85 -1.87 -3.61
N VAL A 67 -16.94 -2.54 -2.47
CA VAL A 67 -18.07 -3.42 -2.13
C VAL A 67 -18.54 -3.13 -0.70
N PRO A 68 -19.84 -2.87 -0.49
CA PRO A 68 -20.46 -2.93 0.83
C PRO A 68 -20.60 -4.39 1.26
N VAL A 69 -20.18 -4.73 2.48
CA VAL A 69 -20.13 -6.13 2.97
C VAL A 69 -20.94 -6.31 4.25
N LEU A 70 -20.73 -5.41 5.22
CA LEU A 70 -21.32 -5.43 6.56
C LEU A 70 -22.08 -4.15 6.90
N SER A 71 -21.99 -3.12 6.05
CA SER A 71 -22.72 -1.86 6.15
C SER A 71 -23.30 -1.45 4.80
N GLU A 72 -24.01 -0.33 4.77
CA GLU A 72 -24.51 0.28 3.51
C GLU A 72 -23.40 1.01 2.73
N GLU A 73 -22.28 1.32 3.41
CA GLU A 73 -21.10 1.96 2.83
C GLU A 73 -20.07 0.94 2.34
N VAL A 74 -19.15 1.38 1.48
CA VAL A 74 -18.05 0.53 1.00
C VAL A 74 -17.17 0.11 2.17
N ASP A 75 -17.17 -1.20 2.47
CA ASP A 75 -16.41 -1.79 3.57
C ASP A 75 -15.06 -2.35 3.11
N ILE A 76 -14.95 -2.68 1.83
CA ILE A 76 -13.70 -3.12 1.20
C ILE A 76 -13.56 -2.47 -0.17
N ALA A 77 -12.37 -1.98 -0.46
CA ALA A 77 -12.02 -1.42 -1.74
C ALA A 77 -10.64 -1.90 -2.19
N ASN A 78 -10.49 -2.09 -3.50
CA ASN A 78 -9.22 -2.32 -4.15
C ASN A 78 -9.06 -1.31 -5.30
N ALA A 79 -7.86 -0.74 -5.42
CA ALA A 79 -7.49 0.13 -6.52
C ALA A 79 -6.16 -0.29 -7.13
N ARG A 80 -6.16 -0.50 -8.44
CA ARG A 80 -4.98 -0.67 -9.28
C ARG A 80 -4.61 0.65 -9.94
N LEU A 81 -3.54 1.27 -9.46
CA LEU A 81 -2.98 2.51 -9.96
C LEU A 81 -1.83 2.21 -10.92
N GLN A 82 -1.83 2.83 -12.09
CA GLN A 82 -0.76 2.71 -13.07
C GLN A 82 -0.11 4.08 -13.25
N PHE A 83 1.21 4.11 -13.31
CA PHE A 83 2.00 5.34 -13.46
C PHE A 83 2.66 5.39 -14.85
N GLU A 84 3.01 6.60 -15.28
CA GLU A 84 3.63 6.81 -16.60
C GLU A 84 4.99 6.10 -16.75
N ASN A 85 5.76 5.94 -15.67
CA ASN A 85 7.02 5.18 -15.67
C ASN A 85 6.82 3.65 -15.71
N GLY A 86 5.58 3.18 -15.83
CA GLY A 86 5.23 1.76 -15.83
C GLY A 86 5.11 1.12 -14.45
N CYS A 87 5.34 1.87 -13.36
CA CYS A 87 5.05 1.36 -12.03
C CYS A 87 3.56 1.06 -11.89
N VAL A 88 3.23 -0.06 -11.25
CA VAL A 88 1.86 -0.45 -10.94
C VAL A 88 1.74 -0.60 -9.42
N ALA A 89 0.66 -0.08 -8.86
CA ALA A 89 0.34 -0.28 -7.47
C ALA A 89 -1.05 -0.87 -7.27
N ASN A 90 -1.15 -1.91 -6.45
CA ASN A 90 -2.42 -2.45 -5.96
C ASN A 90 -2.60 -2.05 -4.49
N VAL A 91 -3.67 -1.31 -4.20
CA VAL A 91 -3.97 -0.83 -2.84
C VAL A 91 -5.30 -1.44 -2.40
N THR A 92 -5.29 -2.21 -1.32
CA THR A 92 -6.48 -2.81 -0.73
C THR A 92 -6.71 -2.23 0.67
N ALA A 93 -7.90 -1.68 0.88
CA ALA A 93 -8.37 -1.23 2.18
C ALA A 93 -9.63 -2.00 2.56
N SER A 94 -9.71 -2.50 3.80
CA SER A 94 -10.89 -3.22 4.29
C SER A 94 -11.10 -2.98 5.77
N ARG A 95 -12.36 -2.74 6.15
CA ARG A 95 -12.82 -2.82 7.55
C ARG A 95 -13.64 -4.09 7.82
N ALA A 96 -13.71 -5.01 6.87
CA ALA A 96 -14.43 -6.27 6.97
C ALA A 96 -13.48 -7.49 7.02
N SER A 97 -12.31 -7.35 7.66
CA SER A 97 -11.28 -8.40 7.73
C SER A 97 -11.19 -9.05 9.11
N ARG A 98 -10.86 -10.34 9.18
CA ARG A 98 -10.74 -11.05 10.48
C ARG A 98 -9.57 -10.54 11.33
N GLU A 99 -8.45 -10.25 10.69
CA GLU A 99 -7.22 -9.82 11.33
C GLU A 99 -6.84 -8.41 10.88
N THR A 100 -6.15 -7.67 11.77
CA THR A 100 -5.55 -6.39 11.41
C THR A 100 -4.28 -6.63 10.59
N MET A 101 -4.12 -5.91 9.49
CA MET A 101 -2.88 -5.89 8.72
C MET A 101 -2.61 -4.48 8.21
N ARG A 102 -1.39 -4.00 8.37
CA ARG A 102 -0.92 -2.77 7.74
C ARG A 102 0.43 -3.03 7.09
N LYS A 103 0.41 -3.46 5.83
CA LYS A 103 1.59 -3.97 5.16
C LYS A 103 1.71 -3.42 3.75
N MET A 104 2.91 -2.96 3.40
CA MET A 104 3.25 -2.56 2.03
C MET A 104 4.44 -3.36 1.55
N ARG A 105 4.32 -3.91 0.35
CA ARG A 105 5.34 -4.68 -0.35
C ARG A 105 5.74 -3.93 -1.61
N ILE A 106 7.03 -3.79 -1.82
CA ILE A 106 7.59 -3.05 -2.96
C ILE A 106 8.56 -3.98 -3.68
N PHE A 107 8.39 -4.04 -5.00
CA PHE A 107 9.19 -4.86 -5.89
C PHE A 107 9.90 -3.95 -6.88
N GLN A 108 11.21 -4.06 -6.90
CA GLN A 108 12.09 -3.41 -7.86
C GLN A 108 13.11 -4.44 -8.38
N GLN A 109 13.80 -4.09 -9.47
CA GLN A 109 14.68 -5.02 -10.20
C GLN A 109 15.70 -5.77 -9.32
N ASP A 110 16.23 -5.13 -8.29
CA ASP A 110 17.30 -5.66 -7.43
C ASP A 110 16.85 -5.97 -6.00
N ALA A 111 15.59 -5.72 -5.63
CA ALA A 111 15.13 -5.88 -4.25
C ALA A 111 13.62 -6.12 -4.11
N TYR A 112 13.28 -6.93 -3.10
CA TYR A 112 11.96 -6.99 -2.49
C TYR A 112 12.03 -6.30 -1.13
N ILE A 113 11.10 -5.39 -0.87
CA ILE A 113 11.02 -4.61 0.36
C ILE A 113 9.64 -4.84 0.97
N SER A 114 9.61 -5.24 2.24
CA SER A 114 8.38 -5.42 3.02
C SER A 114 8.39 -4.45 4.19
N ILE A 115 7.32 -3.68 4.32
CA ILE A 115 7.10 -2.74 5.43
C ILE A 115 5.88 -3.21 6.18
N ASP A 116 6.03 -3.44 7.48
CA ASP A 116 4.93 -3.64 8.40
C ASP A 116 4.74 -2.37 9.24
N PHE A 117 3.67 -1.62 8.97
CA PHE A 117 3.40 -0.37 9.67
C PHE A 117 2.87 -0.58 11.09
N GLN A 118 2.36 -1.78 11.40
CA GLN A 118 1.85 -2.12 12.72
C GLN A 118 3.02 -2.43 13.67
N SER A 119 3.97 -3.29 13.26
CA SER A 119 5.18 -3.57 14.03
C SER A 119 6.28 -2.52 13.84
N ARG A 120 6.14 -1.62 12.85
CA ARG A 120 7.15 -0.63 12.44
C ARG A 120 8.46 -1.27 11.96
N GLU A 121 8.34 -2.44 11.33
CA GLU A 121 9.47 -3.21 10.83
C GLU A 121 9.63 -3.04 9.32
N ILE A 122 10.88 -3.14 8.87
CA ILE A 122 11.24 -3.18 7.46
C ILE A 122 12.15 -4.38 7.21
N ALA A 123 11.83 -5.15 6.18
CA ALA A 123 12.67 -6.23 5.68
C ALA A 123 13.04 -5.96 4.22
N ILE A 124 14.34 -6.02 3.93
CA ILE A 124 14.89 -5.75 2.59
C ILE A 124 15.65 -7.00 2.13
N TYR A 125 15.17 -7.60 1.04
CA TYR A 125 15.78 -8.76 0.42
C TYR A 125 16.35 -8.35 -0.92
N LYS A 126 17.68 -8.35 -1.04
CA LYS A 126 18.38 -7.97 -2.28
C LYS A 126 18.75 -9.19 -3.08
N LYS A 127 18.68 -9.07 -4.41
CA LYS A 127 19.20 -10.10 -5.32
C LYS A 127 20.70 -10.29 -5.06
N LYS A 128 21.15 -11.53 -4.88
CA LYS A 128 22.57 -11.85 -4.74
C LYS A 128 23.29 -11.54 -6.05
N LYS A 129 24.42 -10.82 -5.99
CA LYS A 129 25.26 -10.57 -7.18
C LYS A 129 25.67 -11.91 -7.80
N GLY A 130 25.46 -12.07 -9.11
CA GLY A 130 25.81 -13.28 -9.87
C GLY A 130 24.67 -14.29 -10.07
N LEU A 131 23.46 -14.04 -9.58
CA LEU A 131 22.31 -14.90 -9.87
C LEU A 131 21.69 -14.49 -11.23
N THR A 132 22.22 -15.04 -12.32
CA THR A 132 21.49 -15.09 -13.60
C THR A 132 20.46 -16.21 -13.48
N LEU A 133 19.19 -15.90 -13.75
CA LEU A 133 18.15 -16.93 -13.89
C LEU A 133 18.31 -17.61 -15.24
#